data_AF-A0A970BFP8-F1
#
_entry.id   AF-A0A970BFP8-F1
#
_cell.length_a   1.000
_cell.length_b   1.000
_cell.length_c   1.000
_cell.angle_alpha   90.00
_cell.angle_beta   90.00
_cell.angle_gamma   90.00
#
_symmetry.space_group_name_H-M   'P 1'
#
loop_
_entity.id
_entity.type
_entity.pdbx_description
1 polymer ?
#
loop_
_entity_poly.entity_id
_entity_poly.type
_entity_poly.pdbx_seq_one_letter_code
_entity_poly.pdbx_strand_id
1 'polypeptide(L)' 'DQLKKIGCSTAKNVLATDRERLIKEADLEEVTVDEILKILKSEFEDEDEE' A
#
# COMPACT_ATOMS: atom_id res chain seq x y z
N ASP A 1 1.32 11.77 -1.42
CA ASP A 1 -0.03 12.39 -1.42
C ASP A 1 -1.15 11.54 -2.03
N GLN A 2 -0.92 10.73 -3.06
CA GLN A 2 -1.98 9.94 -3.72
C GLN A 2 -2.74 9.00 -2.76
N LEU A 3 -2.03 8.22 -1.95
CA LEU A 3 -2.64 7.35 -0.93
C LEU A 3 -3.40 8.14 0.15
N LYS A 4 -2.89 9.32 0.55
CA LYS A 4 -3.58 10.20 1.51
C LYS A 4 -4.90 10.75 0.94
N LYS A 5 -4.97 11.03 -0.37
CA LYS A 5 -6.19 11.54 -1.02
C LYS A 5 -7.36 10.55 -0.93
N ILE A 6 -7.07 9.25 -0.93
CA ILE A 6 -8.07 8.18 -0.85
C ILE A 6 -8.36 7.74 0.59
N GLY A 7 -7.80 8.41 1.60
CA GLY A 7 -7.95 8.07 3.02
C GLY A 7 -7.01 6.97 3.52
N CYS A 8 -6.06 6.53 2.70
CA CYS A 8 -4.99 5.61 3.11
C CYS A 8 -3.83 6.40 3.72
N SER A 9 -3.98 6.78 4.98
CA SER A 9 -3.02 7.63 5.71
C SER A 9 -1.95 6.85 6.48
N THR A 10 -2.10 5.53 6.65
CA THR A 10 -1.13 4.65 7.34
C THR A 10 -0.75 3.45 6.47
N ALA A 11 0.46 2.92 6.67
CA ALA A 11 0.93 1.73 5.95
C ALA A 11 -0.01 0.52 6.17
N LYS A 12 -0.53 0.33 7.39
CA LYS A 12 -1.54 -0.69 7.70
C LYS A 12 -2.84 -0.50 6.89
N ASN A 13 -3.32 0.74 6.71
CA ASN A 13 -4.50 1.00 5.89
C ASN A 13 -4.24 0.73 4.40
N VAL A 14 -3.04 1.02 3.91
CA VAL A 14 -2.65 0.71 2.52
C VAL A 14 -2.64 -0.81 2.30
N LEU A 15 -2.03 -1.57 3.21
CA LEU A 15 -2.00 -3.04 3.16
C LEU A 15 -3.39 -3.68 3.31
N ALA A 16 -4.31 -3.03 4.05
CA ALA A 16 -5.69 -3.48 4.20
C ALA A 16 -6.62 -3.07 3.04
N THR A 17 -6.15 -2.21 2.12
CA THR A 17 -6.94 -1.73 0.99
C THR A 17 -6.66 -2.57 -0.25
N ASP A 18 -7.71 -2.90 -1.01
CA ASP A 18 -7.58 -3.67 -2.25
C ASP A 18 -6.67 -2.99 -3.29
N ARG A 19 -5.77 -3.77 -3.91
CA ARG A 19 -4.86 -3.27 -4.96
C ARG A 19 -5.58 -2.55 -6.09
N GLU A 20 -6.71 -3.07 -6.56
CA GLU A 20 -7.48 -2.44 -7.65
C GLU A 20 -8.00 -1.06 -7.26
N ARG A 21 -8.35 -0.88 -5.99
CA ARG A 21 -8.80 0.41 -5.47
C ARG A 21 -7.64 1.39 -5.41
N LEU A 22 -6.46 0.95 -4.98
CA LEU A 22 -5.26 1.79 -4.99
C LEU A 22 -4.91 2.24 -6.41
N ILE A 23 -4.99 1.33 -7.39
CA ILE A 23 -4.74 1.65 -8.81
C ILE A 23 -5.73 2.70 -9.33
N LYS A 24 -7.04 2.46 -9.17
CA LYS A 24 -8.08 3.33 -9.72
C LYS A 24 -8.24 4.66 -9.00
N GLU A 25 -8.29 4.63 -7.67
CA GLU A 25 -8.61 5.84 -6.87
C GLU A 25 -7.37 6.70 -6.64
N ALA A 26 -6.20 6.07 -6.48
CA ALA A 26 -4.95 6.81 -6.29
C ALA A 26 -4.28 7.19 -7.62
N ASP A 27 -4.79 6.69 -8.75
CA ASP A 27 -4.24 6.89 -10.10
C ASP A 27 -2.76 6.47 -10.16
N LEU A 28 -2.52 5.21 -9.77
CA LEU A 28 -1.20 4.59 -9.71
C LEU A 28 -1.12 3.43 -10.69
N GLU A 29 0.06 3.24 -11.28
CA GLU A 29 0.32 2.07 -12.11
C GLU A 29 0.31 0.78 -11.28
N GLU A 30 -0.14 -0.32 -11.89
CA GLU A 30 -0.22 -1.63 -11.24
C GLU A 30 1.12 -2.06 -10.64
N VAL A 31 2.20 -1.85 -11.39
CA VAL A 31 3.58 -2.13 -10.95
C VAL A 31 3.96 -1.34 -9.70
N THR A 32 3.55 -0.08 -9.61
CA THR A 32 3.83 0.79 -8.45
C THR A 32 3.07 0.33 -7.23
N VAL A 33 1.80 -0.08 -7.40
CA VAL A 33 0.99 -0.59 -6.28
C VAL A 33 1.56 -1.90 -5.77
N ASP A 34 1.92 -2.83 -6.65
CA ASP A 34 2.52 -4.11 -6.26
C ASP A 34 3.87 -3.92 -5.55
N GLU A 35 4.72 -2.98 -6.00
CA GLU A 35 5.98 -2.64 -5.31
C GLU A 35 5.73 -2.05 -3.92
N ILE A 36 4.80 -1.10 -3.78
CA ILE A 36 4.47 -0.49 -2.49
C ILE A 36 3.94 -1.55 -1.53
N LEU A 37 2.98 -2.36 -1.96
CA LEU A 37 2.42 -3.42 -1.13
C LEU A 37 3.49 -4.43 -0.73
N LYS A 38 4.38 -4.81 -1.63
CA LYS A 38 5.49 -5.72 -1.35
C LYS A 38 6.46 -5.16 -0.31
N ILE A 39 6.92 -3.93 -0.50
CA ILE A 39 7.85 -3.26 0.43
C ILE A 39 7.21 -3.12 1.79
N LEU A 40 5.99 -2.57 1.85
CA LEU A 40 5.26 -2.40 3.10
C LEU A 40 5.00 -3.75 3.77
N LYS A 41 4.70 -4.81 3.02
CA LYS A 41 4.47 -6.11 3.63
C LYS A 41 5.76 -6.69 4.20
N SER A 42 6.87 -6.63 3.47
CA SER A 42 8.18 -7.08 3.94
C SER A 42 8.62 -6.32 5.20
N GLU A 43 8.51 -4.99 5.21
CA GLU A 43 8.89 -4.17 6.36
C GLU A 43 8.08 -4.50 7.64
N PHE A 44 6.81 -4.91 7.50
CA PHE A 44 5.99 -5.31 8.64
C PHE A 44 6.13 -6.79 9.02
N GLU A 45 6.44 -7.67 8.06
CA GLU A 45 6.75 -9.08 8.35
C GLU A 45 8.13 -9.23 9.02
N ASP A 46 9.11 -8.41 8.64
CA ASP A 46 10.45 -8.40 9.25
C ASP A 46 10.44 -7.85 10.69
N GLU A 47 9.47 -6.99 11.07
CA GLU A 47 9.27 -6.54 12.46
C GLU A 47 8.76 -7.66 13.39
N ASP A 48 8.10 -8.69 12.85
CA ASP A 48 7.56 -9.81 13.64
C ASP A 48 8.60 -10.94 13.87
N GLU A 49 9.77 -10.88 13.21
CA GLU A 49 10.85 -11.88 13.33
C GLU A 49 11.99 -11.53 14.31
N GLU A 50 11.94 -10.40 15.04
CA GLU A 50 12.90 -10.05 16.13
C GLU A 50 12.42 -10.34 17.56
#